data_AF-A0A2G8L5M0-F1
#
_entry.id   AF-A0A2G8L5M0-F1
#
_cell.length_a   1.000
_cell.length_b   1.000
_cell.length_c   1.000
_cell.angle_alpha   90.00
_cell.angle_beta   90.00
_cell.angle_gamma   90.00
#
_symmetry.space_group_name_H-M   'P 1'
#
loop_
_entity.id
_entity.type
_entity.pdbx_description
1 polymer ?
#
loop_
_entity_poly.entity_id
_entity_poly.type
_entity_poly.pdbx_seq_one_letter_code
_entity_poly.pdbx_strand_id
1 'polypeptide(L)'
;MIRKTIDQTCLLGLRKNSTFNRLSRCSVVGNSGSLLHSNCGRHIDEAEFVYRCNAAPLKPFAADAGTKSNLTSFNPSIFRKRYKGIAKQSYLKKFVSDMQQYHGYLWGACFSRSSTLAMCMKAISGYNIKESVFVLAHPNHFKYFQDYWIRRGKNNYLSTGKVSQEEQTK
;
A
#
# COMPACT_ATOMS: atom_id res chain seq x y z
N MET A 1 -4.04 -27.24 2.07
CA MET A 1 -4.36 -27.55 0.66
C MET A 1 -4.72 -26.26 -0.10
N ILE A 2 -3.83 -25.25 -0.11
CA ILE A 2 -3.99 -23.98 -0.85
C ILE A 2 -2.65 -23.70 -1.53
N ARG A 3 -2.19 -24.64 -2.37
CA ARG A 3 -0.89 -24.55 -3.06
C ARG A 3 -1.01 -24.41 -4.58
N LYS A 4 -2.22 -24.31 -5.13
CA LYS A 4 -2.43 -24.32 -6.59
C LYS A 4 -3.58 -23.41 -7.05
N THR A 5 -3.49 -22.09 -6.79
CA THR A 5 -4.23 -21.09 -7.59
C THR A 5 -3.67 -19.68 -7.36
N ILE A 6 -2.37 -19.49 -7.60
CA ILE A 6 -1.88 -18.16 -7.97
C ILE A 6 -1.80 -18.20 -9.48
N ASP A 7 -2.83 -17.67 -10.13
CA ASP A 7 -2.87 -17.50 -11.57
C ASP A 7 -1.66 -16.67 -12.01
N GLN A 8 -1.02 -17.05 -13.12
CA GLN A 8 0.17 -16.38 -13.66
C GLN A 8 -0.08 -14.88 -13.90
N THR A 9 -1.35 -14.50 -14.10
CA THR A 9 -1.80 -13.11 -14.20
C THR A 9 -1.51 -12.27 -12.95
N CYS A 10 -1.53 -12.86 -11.74
CA CYS A 10 -1.17 -12.16 -10.50
C CYS A 10 0.33 -11.88 -10.36
N LEU A 11 1.18 -12.62 -11.09
CA LEU A 11 2.63 -12.42 -11.10
C LEU A 11 3.09 -11.44 -12.19
N LEU A 12 2.22 -11.05 -13.13
CA LEU A 12 2.54 -10.15 -14.24
C LEU A 12 2.82 -8.69 -13.82
N GLY A 13 2.48 -8.30 -12.60
CA GLY A 13 2.66 -6.92 -12.11
C GLY A 13 4.02 -6.61 -11.48
N LEU A 14 4.85 -7.62 -11.18
CA LEU A 14 6.15 -7.42 -10.53
C LEU A 14 7.26 -7.65 -11.56
N ARG A 15 7.99 -6.58 -11.91
CA ARG A 15 9.23 -6.67 -12.68
C ARG A 15 10.16 -7.65 -11.95
N LYS A 16 10.47 -8.80 -12.58
CA LYS A 16 11.37 -9.82 -12.02
C LYS A 16 12.80 -9.32 -11.76
N ASN A 17 13.18 -8.18 -12.37
CA ASN A 17 14.42 -7.45 -12.15
C ASN A 17 14.12 -5.97 -11.86
N SER A 18 13.66 -5.64 -10.65
CA SER A 18 13.73 -4.27 -10.16
C SER A 18 15.03 -4.09 -9.39
N THR A 19 16.10 -3.70 -10.08
CA THR A 19 17.21 -3.04 -9.40
C THR A 19 16.67 -1.69 -8.90
N PHE A 20 16.33 -1.61 -7.62
CA PHE A 20 16.19 -0.31 -6.97
C PHE A 20 17.59 0.31 -6.99
N ASN A 21 17.81 1.25 -7.90
CA ASN A 21 18.98 2.10 -7.83
C ASN A 21 18.97 2.81 -6.47
N ARG A 22 20.15 3.04 -5.89
CA ARG A 22 20.26 3.70 -4.59
C ARG A 22 19.63 5.09 -4.70
N LEU A 23 18.56 5.30 -3.94
CA LEU A 23 17.86 6.58 -3.87
C LEU A 23 18.61 7.51 -2.92
N SER A 24 18.73 8.79 -3.30
CA SER A 24 19.42 9.80 -2.49
C SER A 24 18.56 10.25 -1.30
N ARG A 25 17.24 10.35 -1.50
CA ARG A 25 16.29 10.76 -0.45
C ARG A 25 14.92 10.11 -0.63
N CYS A 26 14.45 9.50 0.46
CA CYS A 26 13.12 8.88 0.54
C CYS A 26 12.29 9.51 1.66
N SER A 27 10.97 9.50 1.53
CA SER A 27 10.04 9.88 2.60
C SER A 27 9.07 8.74 2.91
N VAL A 28 8.92 8.43 4.20
CA VAL A 28 7.94 7.47 4.72
C VAL A 28 6.89 8.27 5.46
N VAL A 29 5.69 8.34 4.88
CA VAL A 29 4.60 9.17 5.42
C VAL A 29 3.58 8.28 6.12
N GLY A 30 3.54 8.41 7.44
CA GLY A 30 2.49 7.83 8.28
C GLY A 30 1.23 8.68 8.30
N ASN A 31 0.18 8.19 8.97
CA ASN A 31 -1.12 8.85 9.03
C ASN A 31 -1.36 9.57 10.37
N SER A 32 -0.29 10.10 10.98
CA SER A 32 -0.37 10.75 12.29
C SER A 32 -1.02 12.12 12.17
N GLY A 33 -1.86 12.49 13.13
CA GLY A 33 -2.42 13.84 13.25
C GLY A 33 -1.36 14.92 13.49
N SER A 34 -0.15 14.54 13.89
CA SER A 34 0.99 15.47 14.03
C SER A 34 1.43 16.14 12.73
N LEU A 35 0.96 15.65 11.57
CA LEU A 35 1.20 16.31 10.28
C LEU A 35 0.28 17.52 10.05
N LEU A 36 -0.86 17.61 10.75
CA LEU A 36 -1.81 18.70 10.54
C LEU A 36 -1.18 20.05 10.87
N HIS A 37 -1.36 21.03 9.98
CA HIS A 37 -0.79 22.37 10.06
C HIS A 37 0.75 22.44 10.05
N SER A 38 1.43 21.35 9.67
CA SER A 38 2.89 21.32 9.60
C SER A 38 3.45 22.01 8.34
N ASN A 39 2.66 22.15 7.28
CA ASN A 39 3.11 22.59 5.95
C ASN A 39 4.28 21.77 5.37
N CYS A 40 4.50 20.53 5.85
CA CYS A 40 5.59 19.67 5.40
C CYS A 40 5.41 19.12 3.98
N GLY A 41 4.26 19.33 3.33
CA GLY A 41 3.88 18.65 2.10
C GLY A 41 4.86 18.85 0.96
N ARG A 42 5.36 20.08 0.79
CA ARG A 42 6.39 20.37 -0.22
C ARG A 42 7.69 19.62 0.05
N HIS A 43 8.16 19.63 1.30
CA HIS A 43 9.41 18.96 1.69
C HIS A 43 9.35 17.43 1.49
N ILE A 44 8.19 16.84 1.76
CA ILE A 44 7.89 15.42 1.49
C ILE A 44 7.91 15.16 -0.02
N ASP A 45 7.22 15.99 -0.80
CA ASP A 45 7.09 15.81 -2.25
C ASP A 45 8.40 16.05 -3.02
N GLU A 46 9.39 16.71 -2.42
CA GLU A 46 10.73 16.85 -3.02
C GLU A 46 11.57 15.55 -2.95
N ALA A 47 11.12 14.50 -2.23
CA ALA A 47 11.84 13.22 -2.18
C ALA A 47 11.78 12.47 -3.52
N GLU A 48 12.78 11.64 -3.82
CA GLU A 48 12.80 10.81 -5.04
C GLU A 48 11.76 9.69 -4.96
N PHE A 49 11.50 9.20 -3.75
CA PHE A 49 10.52 8.16 -3.48
C PHE A 49 9.72 8.43 -2.22
N VAL A 50 8.40 8.35 -2.33
CA VAL A 50 7.48 8.52 -1.21
C VAL A 50 6.67 7.26 -0.97
N TYR A 51 6.87 6.64 0.19
CA TYR A 51 6.03 5.56 0.69
C TYR A 51 4.91 6.12 1.58
N ARG A 52 3.67 5.67 1.34
CA ARG A 52 2.50 6.06 2.14
C ARG A 52 1.79 4.88 2.76
N CYS A 53 1.22 5.10 3.95
CA CYS A 53 0.56 4.05 4.72
C CYS A 53 -0.95 3.98 4.45
N ASN A 54 -1.46 2.78 4.17
CA ASN A 54 -2.90 2.44 4.24
C ASN A 54 -3.85 3.36 3.43
N ALA A 55 -3.43 3.85 2.27
CA ALA A 55 -4.22 4.69 1.37
C ALA A 55 -5.04 5.79 2.10
N ALA A 56 -4.35 6.55 2.96
CA ALA A 56 -4.91 7.76 3.57
C ALA A 56 -5.13 8.85 2.51
N PRO A 57 -6.25 9.59 2.54
CA PRO A 57 -6.53 10.66 1.57
C PRO A 57 -5.38 11.66 1.46
N LEU A 58 -5.03 12.06 0.23
CA LEU A 58 -3.94 13.00 -0.05
C LEU A 58 -4.49 14.40 -0.31
N LYS A 59 -5.48 14.54 -1.20
CA LYS A 59 -5.98 15.85 -1.66
C LYS A 59 -6.36 16.81 -0.51
N PRO A 60 -7.09 16.39 0.54
CA PRO A 60 -7.46 17.31 1.63
C PRO A 60 -6.29 17.75 2.51
N PHE A 61 -5.15 17.04 2.46
CA PHE A 61 -4.00 17.25 3.34
C PHE A 61 -2.73 17.58 2.54
N ALA A 62 -2.86 18.04 1.29
CA ALA A 62 -1.74 18.25 0.38
C ALA A 62 -0.69 19.25 0.93
N ALA A 63 -1.12 20.31 1.61
CA ALA A 63 -0.22 21.30 2.21
C ALA A 63 0.68 20.67 3.29
N ASP A 64 0.13 19.75 4.08
CA ASP A 64 0.77 19.16 5.24
C ASP A 64 1.53 17.88 4.94
N ALA A 65 0.96 17.03 4.10
CA ALA A 65 1.44 15.67 3.85
C ALA A 65 1.87 15.44 2.39
N GLY A 66 1.70 16.42 1.50
CA GLY A 66 2.05 16.30 0.09
C GLY A 66 1.11 15.38 -0.69
N THR A 67 1.41 15.21 -1.97
CA THR A 67 0.61 14.40 -2.91
C THR A 67 1.42 13.34 -3.65
N LYS A 68 2.76 13.43 -3.64
CA LYS A 68 3.62 12.43 -4.28
C LYS A 68 3.46 11.09 -3.57
N SER A 69 3.29 10.02 -4.34
CA SER A 69 3.28 8.65 -3.85
C SER A 69 3.90 7.75 -4.90
N ASN A 70 4.85 6.91 -4.51
CA ASN A 70 5.45 5.90 -5.40
C ASN A 70 5.01 4.49 -4.99
N LEU A 71 4.81 4.28 -3.69
CA LEU A 71 4.27 3.06 -3.12
C LEU A 71 3.32 3.42 -1.99
N THR A 72 2.10 2.92 -2.06
CA THR A 72 1.09 3.12 -1.02
C THR A 72 0.60 1.75 -0.56
N SER A 73 0.81 1.41 0.70
CA SER A 73 0.25 0.17 1.25
C SER A 73 -1.27 0.27 1.36
N PHE A 74 -1.94 -0.87 1.20
CA PHE A 74 -3.38 -1.00 1.27
C PHE A 74 -3.75 -2.21 2.13
N ASN A 75 -4.25 -1.95 3.33
CA ASN A 75 -4.83 -3.00 4.16
C ASN A 75 -6.25 -3.32 3.66
N PRO A 76 -6.57 -4.57 3.29
CA PRO A 76 -7.88 -4.90 2.72
C PRO A 76 -9.08 -4.69 3.64
N SER A 77 -8.86 -4.53 4.95
CA SER A 77 -9.93 -4.12 5.87
C SER A 77 -10.57 -2.78 5.47
N ILE A 78 -9.85 -1.94 4.72
CA ILE A 78 -10.35 -0.69 4.13
C ILE A 78 -11.58 -0.97 3.24
N PHE A 79 -11.62 -2.09 2.50
CA PHE A 79 -12.80 -2.42 1.68
C PHE A 79 -14.07 -2.49 2.52
N ARG A 80 -14.02 -3.16 3.67
CA ARG A 80 -15.17 -3.26 4.58
C ARG A 80 -15.50 -1.92 5.23
N LYS A 81 -14.48 -1.23 5.75
CA LYS A 81 -14.65 0.01 6.52
C LYS A 81 -15.14 1.19 5.67
N ARG A 82 -14.54 1.41 4.50
CA ARG A 82 -14.78 2.59 3.65
C ARG A 82 -15.69 2.31 2.45
N TYR A 83 -15.65 1.09 1.92
CA TYR A 83 -16.32 0.74 0.66
C TYR A 83 -17.37 -0.36 0.81
N LYS A 84 -17.86 -0.61 2.03
CA LYS A 84 -18.91 -1.60 2.34
C LYS A 84 -18.65 -2.97 1.69
N GLY A 85 -17.39 -3.41 1.72
CA GLY A 85 -16.92 -4.68 1.17
C GLY A 85 -16.95 -4.76 -0.37
N ILE A 86 -17.11 -3.63 -1.07
CA ILE A 86 -17.34 -3.59 -2.52
C ILE A 86 -18.54 -4.50 -2.88
N ALA A 87 -19.59 -4.46 -2.06
CA ALA A 87 -20.78 -5.30 -2.28
C ALA A 87 -21.55 -4.89 -3.54
N LYS A 88 -21.51 -3.60 -3.92
CA LYS A 88 -22.22 -3.03 -5.07
C LYS A 88 -21.23 -2.32 -6.02
N GLN A 89 -21.62 -2.21 -7.30
CA GLN A 89 -20.82 -1.52 -8.33
C GLN A 89 -20.56 -0.04 -7.99
N SER A 90 -21.49 0.63 -7.32
CA SER A 90 -21.30 2.02 -6.86
C SER A 90 -20.12 2.16 -5.90
N TYR A 91 -19.92 1.19 -4.99
CA TYR A 91 -18.78 1.19 -4.08
C TYR A 91 -17.47 0.87 -4.79
N LEU A 92 -17.49 0.03 -5.83
CA LEU A 92 -16.32 -0.20 -6.68
C LEU A 92 -15.91 1.08 -7.41
N LYS A 93 -16.87 1.78 -8.03
CA LYS A 93 -16.64 3.08 -8.67
C LYS A 93 -16.08 4.10 -7.69
N LYS A 94 -16.64 4.17 -6.47
CA LYS A 94 -16.12 5.05 -5.42
C LYS A 94 -14.68 4.69 -5.03
N PHE A 95 -14.37 3.41 -4.85
CA PHE A 95 -13.01 2.95 -4.58
C PHE A 95 -12.05 3.39 -5.68
N VAL A 96 -12.39 3.13 -6.95
CA VAL A 96 -11.56 3.53 -8.09
C VAL A 96 -11.35 5.04 -8.12
N SER A 97 -12.43 5.83 -7.97
CA SER A 97 -12.34 7.30 -7.93
C SER A 97 -11.45 7.80 -6.77
N ASP A 98 -11.62 7.23 -5.58
CA ASP A 98 -10.81 7.59 -4.40
C ASP A 98 -9.33 7.19 -4.58
N MET A 99 -9.02 6.20 -5.40
CA MET A 99 -7.64 5.75 -5.68
C MET A 99 -6.93 6.56 -6.78
N GLN A 100 -7.63 7.41 -7.55
CA GLN A 100 -7.03 8.25 -8.60
C GLN A 100 -6.03 9.28 -8.07
N GLN A 101 -5.98 9.52 -6.76
CA GLN A 101 -5.02 10.43 -6.15
C GLN A 101 -3.63 9.82 -5.94
N TYR A 102 -3.50 8.49 -6.05
CA TYR A 102 -2.21 7.80 -5.89
C TYR A 102 -1.56 7.56 -7.24
N HIS A 103 -0.24 7.45 -7.20
CA HIS A 103 0.63 7.14 -8.32
C HIS A 103 1.53 5.94 -7.97
N GLY A 104 2.08 5.28 -8.99
CA GLY A 104 2.99 4.15 -8.79
C GLY A 104 2.26 2.88 -8.33
N TYR A 105 2.63 2.30 -7.19
CA TYR A 105 2.08 1.02 -6.74
C TYR A 105 1.13 1.17 -5.55
N LEU A 106 -0.07 0.58 -5.66
CA LEU A 106 -0.94 0.31 -4.52
C LEU A 106 -0.75 -1.13 -4.08
N TRP A 107 -0.17 -1.33 -2.90
CA TRP A 107 0.31 -2.63 -2.45
C TRP A 107 -0.62 -3.26 -1.42
N GLY A 108 -1.43 -4.21 -1.88
CA GLY A 108 -2.50 -4.84 -1.11
C GLY A 108 -2.08 -6.09 -0.35
N ALA A 109 -2.21 -6.07 0.99
CA ALA A 109 -1.94 -7.22 1.86
C ALA A 109 -3.09 -8.27 1.86
N CYS A 110 -3.37 -8.87 0.70
CA CYS A 110 -4.61 -9.62 0.45
C CYS A 110 -4.62 -11.08 0.90
N PHE A 111 -3.47 -11.65 1.28
CA PHE A 111 -3.32 -13.07 1.61
C PHE A 111 -3.58 -13.40 3.08
N SER A 112 -4.11 -12.47 3.88
CA SER A 112 -4.42 -12.75 5.29
C SER A 112 -5.56 -13.76 5.48
N ARG A 113 -6.57 -13.75 4.59
CA ARG A 113 -7.79 -14.60 4.66
C ARG A 113 -8.40 -14.79 3.27
N SER A 114 -9.07 -15.91 2.98
CA SER A 114 -9.69 -16.18 1.66
C SER A 114 -10.75 -15.14 1.26
N SER A 115 -11.61 -14.71 2.20
CA SER A 115 -12.61 -13.65 1.94
C SER A 115 -11.98 -12.30 1.63
N THR A 116 -10.74 -12.08 2.06
CA THR A 116 -9.96 -10.87 1.77
C THR A 116 -9.40 -10.91 0.35
N LEU A 117 -8.89 -12.06 -0.08
CA LEU A 117 -8.43 -12.27 -1.44
C LEU A 117 -9.55 -12.02 -2.46
N ALA A 118 -10.76 -12.54 -2.24
CA ALA A 118 -11.90 -12.34 -3.13
C ALA A 118 -12.24 -10.85 -3.33
N MET A 119 -12.22 -10.05 -2.26
CA MET A 119 -12.45 -8.60 -2.34
C MET A 119 -11.35 -7.91 -3.15
N CYS A 120 -10.08 -8.28 -2.95
CA CYS A 120 -8.96 -7.71 -3.70
C CYS A 120 -9.04 -8.06 -5.20
N MET A 121 -9.38 -9.31 -5.54
CA MET A 121 -9.54 -9.71 -6.95
C MET A 121 -10.66 -8.93 -7.63
N LYS A 122 -11.80 -8.73 -6.95
CA LYS A 122 -12.90 -7.89 -7.44
C LYS A 122 -12.49 -6.42 -7.60
N ALA A 123 -11.66 -5.91 -6.69
CA ALA A 123 -11.14 -4.55 -6.80
C ALA A 123 -10.22 -4.40 -8.01
N ILE A 124 -9.28 -5.33 -8.19
CA ILE A 124 -8.33 -5.35 -9.31
C ILE A 124 -9.05 -5.47 -10.65
N SER A 125 -10.08 -6.33 -10.77
CA SER A 125 -10.82 -6.48 -12.03
C SER A 125 -11.55 -5.21 -12.47
N GLY A 126 -11.91 -4.32 -11.54
CA GLY A 126 -12.50 -3.01 -11.84
C GLY A 126 -11.50 -1.86 -11.82
N TYR A 127 -10.22 -2.13 -11.59
CA TYR A 127 -9.20 -1.11 -11.39
C TYR A 127 -8.66 -0.64 -12.75
N ASN A 128 -9.13 0.53 -13.20
CA ASN A 128 -8.76 1.12 -14.49
C ASN A 128 -8.17 2.53 -14.28
N ILE A 129 -7.04 2.61 -13.59
CA ILE A 129 -6.29 3.86 -13.36
C ILE A 129 -4.96 3.73 -14.12
N LYS A 130 -4.53 4.79 -14.80
CA LYS A 130 -3.30 4.78 -15.62
C LYS A 130 -2.06 5.11 -14.79
N GLU A 131 -2.24 5.96 -13.79
CA GLU A 131 -1.18 6.56 -12.99
C GLU A 131 -0.64 5.61 -11.91
N SER A 132 -1.40 4.56 -11.57
CA SER A 132 -1.01 3.58 -10.57
C SER A 132 -1.47 2.17 -10.90
N VAL A 133 -0.80 1.18 -10.31
CA VAL A 133 -1.08 -0.26 -10.47
C VAL A 133 -1.38 -0.86 -9.10
N PHE A 134 -2.51 -1.54 -8.96
CA PHE A 134 -2.83 -2.31 -7.75
C PHE A 134 -2.13 -3.67 -7.82
N VAL A 135 -1.20 -3.92 -6.91
CA VAL A 135 -0.41 -5.15 -6.82
C VAL A 135 -0.69 -5.90 -5.51
N LEU A 136 -0.69 -7.23 -5.58
CA LEU A 136 -0.86 -8.08 -4.39
C LEU A 136 0.48 -8.32 -3.72
N ALA A 137 0.54 -8.12 -2.40
CA ALA A 137 1.73 -8.40 -1.62
C ALA A 137 2.05 -9.89 -1.60
N HIS A 138 3.33 -10.28 -1.66
CA HIS A 138 3.71 -11.68 -1.58
C HIS A 138 3.23 -12.30 -0.24
N PRO A 139 2.61 -13.50 -0.24
CA PRO A 139 2.00 -14.09 0.97
C PRO A 139 3.00 -14.29 2.12
N ASN A 140 4.27 -14.59 1.81
CA ASN A 140 5.30 -14.77 2.83
C ASN A 140 5.91 -13.46 3.36
N HIS A 141 5.60 -12.31 2.75
CA HIS A 141 6.22 -11.04 3.11
C HIS A 141 6.05 -10.71 4.59
N PHE A 142 4.81 -10.81 5.10
CA PHE A 142 4.50 -10.54 6.51
C PHE A 142 5.22 -11.50 7.46
N LYS A 143 5.39 -12.77 7.06
CA LYS A 143 6.10 -13.76 7.88
C LYS A 143 7.57 -13.36 8.04
N TYR A 144 8.26 -13.11 6.93
CA TYR A 144 9.68 -12.74 6.98
C TYR A 144 9.91 -11.44 7.76
N PHE A 145 9.04 -10.45 7.54
CA PHE A 145 9.07 -9.19 8.28
C PHE A 145 8.85 -9.41 9.79
N GLN A 146 7.83 -10.18 10.17
CA GLN A 146 7.56 -10.47 11.57
C GLN A 146 8.74 -11.22 12.22
N ASP A 147 9.30 -12.23 11.56
CA ASP A 147 10.46 -12.99 12.04
C ASP A 147 11.67 -12.06 12.28
N TYR A 148 11.90 -11.06 11.43
CA TYR A 148 12.99 -10.09 11.56
C TYR A 148 12.89 -9.26 12.86
N TRP A 149 11.69 -8.81 13.22
CA TRP A 149 11.47 -7.99 14.41
C TRP A 149 11.37 -8.81 15.69
N ILE A 150 10.80 -10.02 15.62
CA ILE A 150 10.83 -10.99 16.73
C ILE A 150 12.27 -11.25 17.17
N ARG A 151 13.19 -11.46 16.22
CA ARG A 151 14.62 -11.65 16.51
C ARG A 151 15.30 -10.46 17.20
N ARG A 152 14.68 -9.27 17.19
CA ARG A 152 15.14 -8.06 17.88
C ARG A 152 14.35 -7.75 19.16
N GLY A 153 13.67 -8.75 19.71
CA GLY A 153 12.89 -8.60 20.94
C GLY A 153 11.61 -7.78 20.77
N LYS A 154 11.12 -7.60 19.54
CA LYS A 154 9.83 -6.92 19.28
C LYS A 154 8.77 -7.95 18.90
N ASN A 155 8.16 -8.56 19.92
CA ASN A 155 7.11 -9.58 19.78
C ASN A 155 5.67 -9.04 19.61
N ASN A 156 5.47 -7.73 19.69
CA ASN A 156 4.14 -7.12 19.57
C ASN A 156 3.72 -6.94 18.11
N TYR A 157 2.41 -6.82 17.87
CA TYR A 157 1.84 -6.52 16.55
C TYR A 157 2.48 -5.25 15.96
N LEU A 158 3.05 -5.36 14.76
CA LEU A 158 3.77 -4.27 14.11
C LEU A 158 2.80 -3.43 13.26
N SER A 159 2.95 -2.11 13.32
CA SER A 159 2.14 -1.19 12.51
C SER A 159 2.63 -1.18 11.05
N THR A 160 1.76 -0.80 10.11
CA THR A 160 2.12 -0.68 8.68
C THR A 160 3.28 0.30 8.44
N GLY A 161 3.44 1.31 9.30
CA GLY A 161 4.58 2.24 9.24
C GLY A 161 5.90 1.60 9.67
N LYS A 162 5.88 0.64 10.61
CA LYS A 162 7.07 -0.16 10.94
C LYS A 162 7.40 -1.15 9.82
N VAL A 163 6.38 -1.67 9.12
CA VAL A 163 6.54 -2.53 7.93
C VAL A 163 7.39 -1.86 6.85
N SER A 164 7.21 -0.56 6.62
CA SER A 164 7.96 0.19 5.61
C SER A 164 9.38 0.63 6.00
N GLN A 165 9.74 0.60 7.29
CA GLN A 165 11.07 1.06 7.72
C GLN A 165 12.16 0.02 7.46
N GLU A 166 11.81 -1.27 7.35
CA GLU A 166 12.77 -2.34 7.04
C GLU A 166 13.21 -2.32 5.56
N GLU A 167 12.36 -1.87 4.63
CA GLU A 167 12.70 -1.77 3.19
C GLU A 167 13.86 -0.80 2.90
N GLN A 168 14.30 -0.01 3.90
CA GLN A 168 15.38 0.97 3.77
C GLN A 168 16.70 0.55 4.43
N THR A 169 16.72 -0.55 5.20
CA THR A 169 17.91 -0.96 5.99
C THR A 169 18.74 -2.06 5.31
N LYS A 170 18.49 -2.34 4.04
CA LYS A 170 19.30 -3.20 3.16
C LYS A 170 19.70 -2.43 1.92
#